data_AF-A0A510TEX8-F1
#
_entry.id   AF-A0A510TEX8-F1
#
_cell.length_a   1.000
_cell.length_b   1.000
_cell.length_c   1.000
_cell.angle_alpha   90.00
_cell.angle_beta   90.00
_cell.angle_gamma   90.00
#
_symmetry.space_group_name_H-M   'P 1'
#
loop_
_entity.id
_entity.type
_entity.pdbx_description
1 polymer ?
#
loop_
_entity_poly.entity_id
_entity_poly.type
_entity_poly.pdbx_seq_one_letter_code
_entity_poly.pdbx_strand_id
1 'polypeptide(L)'
;MSDDGREQTGREHVPSRQRRRFPGISSRAYEHPADRSALVALRKLSGFDTVFKALSGLLPERSLRLLFLSDSVRVSERQFAHLHDMLLDACYILDLEKVPPMYVTQDPQPNAMCIGLDEPVIVLTTGLVELLDEEEMRAVVGHEVGHALSGHSVYRTVLLFLTTLALKVAWIPLGNLAVMALVTALREWFRKSELSADRAGLLVGQDLRASMRGLMKLAGGNHLHEMNVDAFLEQAEEYDAGGDLRDSVLKILNVLPRSHPFATIRAAELKRWAESRDHQRLMDGHYPRRSEDKDASVGDSFRESAASYKSDVKGSKDPLMKLVTDLAGGAGDLGGRVRRGFDGFRSPAPPKDGPQNGDGPQNGDGPQDGPRGASGQDGE
;
A
#
# COMPACT_ATOMS: atom_id res chain seq x y z
N MET A 1 9.36 -62.05 13.95
CA MET A 1 9.21 -61.35 12.66
C MET A 1 8.80 -59.94 13.01
N SER A 2 9.79 -59.05 12.97
CA SER A 2 9.65 -57.63 13.29
C SER A 2 9.18 -56.89 12.05
N ASP A 3 8.24 -55.96 12.20
CA ASP A 3 8.16 -54.82 11.29
C ASP A 3 7.60 -53.63 12.09
N ASP A 4 8.52 -52.75 12.46
CA ASP A 4 8.31 -51.52 13.22
C ASP A 4 8.80 -50.37 12.33
N GLY A 5 8.02 -49.30 12.22
CA GLY A 5 8.55 -47.98 11.85
C GLY A 5 8.61 -47.65 10.34
N ARG A 6 7.56 -47.00 9.85
CA ARG A 6 7.68 -45.96 8.81
C ARG A 6 6.98 -44.69 9.27
N GLU A 7 7.66 -43.96 10.15
CA GLU A 7 7.46 -42.53 10.35
C GLU A 7 8.79 -41.80 10.15
N GLN A 8 8.70 -40.58 9.61
CA GLN A 8 9.75 -39.59 9.37
C GLN A 8 10.66 -39.84 8.16
N THR A 9 10.55 -38.99 7.14
CA THR A 9 11.39 -37.78 7.01
C THR A 9 10.97 -37.00 5.76
N GLY A 10 10.32 -35.87 5.97
CA GLY A 10 10.06 -34.84 4.94
C GLY A 10 10.18 -33.44 5.54
N ARG A 11 11.07 -33.26 6.52
CA ARG A 11 11.56 -31.94 6.91
C ARG A 11 12.80 -31.69 6.05
N GLU A 12 12.62 -31.02 4.92
CA GLU A 12 13.75 -30.28 4.36
C GLU A 12 14.09 -29.18 5.37
N HIS A 13 15.02 -29.48 6.28
CA HIS A 13 15.74 -28.46 7.01
C HIS A 13 16.59 -27.71 5.99
N VAL A 14 15.97 -26.76 5.29
CA VAL A 14 16.70 -25.70 4.63
C VAL A 14 17.55 -25.03 5.73
N PRO A 15 18.87 -24.82 5.52
CA PRO A 15 19.68 -24.16 6.54
C PRO A 15 18.99 -22.86 6.89
N SER A 16 18.59 -22.68 8.16
CA SER A 16 18.03 -21.42 8.61
C SER A 16 19.09 -20.36 8.30
N ARG A 17 18.82 -19.52 7.30
CA ARG A 17 19.66 -18.36 7.03
C ARG A 17 19.81 -17.65 8.37
N GLN A 18 21.05 -17.47 8.81
CA GLN A 18 21.32 -16.75 10.05
C GLN A 18 20.96 -15.27 9.80
N ARG A 19 19.70 -14.93 10.05
CA ARG A 19 19.16 -13.59 9.83
C ARG A 19 19.77 -12.64 10.85
N ARG A 20 20.12 -11.44 10.39
CA ARG A 20 20.63 -10.38 11.26
C ARG A 20 19.53 -9.93 12.22
N ARG A 21 19.86 -9.85 13.51
CA ARG A 21 19.01 -9.24 14.51
C ARG A 21 19.30 -7.75 14.64
N PHE A 22 18.30 -6.98 15.07
CA PHE A 22 18.43 -5.55 15.36
C PHE A 22 18.10 -5.25 16.84
N PRO A 23 18.97 -5.61 17.80
CA PRO A 23 18.71 -5.35 19.21
C PRO A 23 18.50 -3.86 19.49
N GLY A 24 17.46 -3.54 20.26
CA GLY A 24 17.08 -2.20 20.66
C GLY A 24 16.61 -1.29 19.53
N ILE A 25 16.30 -1.83 18.34
CA ILE A 25 15.88 -1.02 17.18
C ILE A 25 14.65 -0.18 17.51
N SER A 26 14.75 1.12 17.24
CA SER A 26 13.61 2.03 17.23
C SER A 26 12.85 1.87 15.92
N SER A 27 11.51 1.99 15.98
CA SER A 27 10.67 2.00 14.78
C SER A 27 11.09 3.08 13.78
N ARG A 28 11.66 4.18 14.29
CA ARG A 28 12.25 5.27 13.49
C ARG A 28 13.31 4.77 12.50
N ALA A 29 13.99 3.66 12.76
CA ALA A 29 15.04 3.14 11.88
C ALA A 29 14.53 2.80 10.47
N TYR A 30 13.30 2.29 10.36
CA TYR A 30 12.71 1.86 9.09
C TYR A 30 11.51 2.72 8.66
N GLU A 31 10.92 3.50 9.57
CA GLU A 31 9.79 4.39 9.24
C GLU A 31 10.06 5.30 8.04
N HIS A 32 9.08 5.39 7.15
CA HIS A 32 9.05 6.36 6.08
C HIS A 32 9.11 7.78 6.69
N PRO A 33 9.89 8.73 6.13
CA PRO A 33 10.03 10.07 6.71
C PRO A 33 8.67 10.74 6.99
N ALA A 34 7.76 10.71 6.02
CA ALA A 34 6.39 11.22 6.16
C ALA A 34 5.60 10.60 7.32
N ASP A 35 5.79 9.30 7.59
CA ASP A 35 5.15 8.58 8.70
C ASP A 35 5.74 9.02 10.05
N ARG A 36 7.08 9.08 10.13
CA ARG A 36 7.83 9.56 11.31
C ARG A 36 7.38 10.96 11.74
N SER A 37 7.21 11.89 10.80
CA SER A 37 6.77 13.26 11.14
C SER A 37 5.33 13.33 11.64
N ALA A 38 4.42 12.53 11.08
CA ALA A 38 3.03 12.48 11.53
C ALA A 38 2.93 11.99 12.99
N LEU A 39 3.66 10.92 13.33
CA LEU A 39 3.75 10.38 14.69
C LEU A 39 4.25 11.42 15.70
N VAL A 40 5.32 12.12 15.34
CA VAL A 40 5.94 13.13 16.20
C VAL A 40 5.02 14.35 16.39
N ALA A 41 4.30 14.76 15.35
CA ALA A 41 3.34 15.87 15.42
C ALA A 41 2.18 15.56 16.37
N LEU A 42 1.64 14.33 16.32
CA LEU A 42 0.53 13.89 17.16
C LEU A 42 0.89 13.82 18.64
N ARG A 43 2.09 13.33 18.98
CA ARG A 43 2.57 13.28 20.37
C ARG A 43 2.71 14.66 21.02
N LYS A 44 2.80 15.74 20.24
CA LYS A 44 2.92 17.12 20.75
C LYS A 44 1.62 17.92 20.70
N LEU A 45 0.54 17.37 20.15
CA LEU A 45 -0.76 18.03 20.14
C LEU A 45 -1.35 18.02 21.56
N SER A 46 -1.44 19.20 22.18
CA SER A 46 -2.08 19.37 23.49
C SER A 46 -3.54 18.91 23.43
N GLY A 47 -3.94 18.01 24.33
CA GLY A 47 -5.30 17.44 24.37
C GLY A 47 -5.48 16.16 23.56
N PHE A 48 -4.44 15.68 22.86
CA PHE A 48 -4.47 14.38 22.18
C PHE A 48 -4.80 13.25 23.15
N ASP A 49 -4.23 13.23 24.36
CA ASP A 49 -4.50 12.18 25.35
C ASP A 49 -5.97 12.11 25.77
N THR A 50 -6.67 13.26 25.79
CA THR A 50 -8.10 13.31 26.11
C THR A 50 -8.95 12.77 24.97
N VAL A 51 -8.64 13.16 23.73
CA VAL A 51 -9.31 12.64 22.53
C VAL A 51 -9.03 11.15 22.36
N PHE A 52 -7.80 10.73 22.57
CA PHE A 52 -7.37 9.34 22.54
C PHE A 52 -8.11 8.51 23.58
N LYS A 53 -8.14 8.94 24.86
CA LYS A 53 -8.92 8.25 25.90
C LYS A 53 -10.41 8.15 25.57
N ALA A 54 -11.00 9.22 25.02
CA ALA A 54 -12.39 9.19 24.59
C ALA A 54 -12.64 8.19 23.45
N LEU A 55 -11.76 8.17 22.43
CA LEU A 55 -11.83 7.22 21.32
C LEU A 55 -11.60 5.79 21.80
N SER A 56 -10.59 5.54 22.62
CA SER A 56 -10.28 4.22 23.18
C SER A 56 -11.43 3.67 24.02
N GLY A 57 -12.15 4.53 24.76
CA GLY A 57 -13.36 4.12 25.49
C GLY A 57 -14.56 3.77 24.60
N LEU A 58 -14.60 4.30 23.37
CA LEU A 58 -15.65 4.01 22.38
C LEU A 58 -15.31 2.81 21.49
N LEU A 59 -14.04 2.44 21.41
CA LEU A 59 -13.55 1.32 20.62
C LEU A 59 -13.72 0.01 21.41
N PRO A 60 -14.42 -1.00 20.86
CA PRO A 60 -14.72 -2.21 21.60
C PRO A 60 -13.56 -3.20 21.53
N GLU A 61 -12.36 -2.82 22.01
CA GLU A 61 -11.14 -3.65 21.94
C GLU A 61 -11.33 -5.04 22.57
N ARG A 62 -12.02 -5.10 23.71
CA ARG A 62 -12.40 -6.36 24.35
C ARG A 62 -13.32 -7.20 23.45
N SER A 63 -14.26 -6.57 22.75
CA SER A 63 -15.15 -7.29 21.83
C SER A 63 -14.40 -7.81 20.61
N LEU A 64 -13.49 -7.01 20.05
CA LEU A 64 -12.66 -7.40 18.91
C LEU A 64 -11.81 -8.63 19.25
N ARG A 65 -11.21 -8.65 20.44
CA ARG A 65 -10.45 -9.80 20.92
C ARG A 65 -11.34 -11.04 21.11
N LEU A 66 -12.50 -10.87 21.72
CA LEU A 66 -13.45 -11.97 21.89
C LEU A 66 -13.91 -12.53 20.55
N LEU A 67 -14.10 -11.68 19.54
CA LEU A 67 -14.48 -12.08 18.18
C LEU A 67 -13.41 -12.98 17.54
N PHE A 68 -12.14 -12.57 17.54
CA PHE A 68 -11.07 -13.41 17.01
C PHE A 68 -10.83 -14.67 17.84
N LEU A 69 -11.07 -14.62 19.15
CA LEU A 69 -10.99 -15.82 19.98
C LEU A 69 -12.14 -16.81 19.68
N SER A 70 -13.31 -16.31 19.28
CA SER A 70 -14.48 -17.15 18.99
C SER A 70 -14.55 -17.67 17.56
N ASP A 71 -14.08 -16.87 16.59
CA ASP A 71 -14.35 -17.07 15.15
C ASP A 71 -13.07 -17.18 14.32
N SER A 72 -11.93 -17.46 14.97
CA SER A 72 -10.64 -17.65 14.29
C SER A 72 -9.77 -18.66 15.04
N VAL A 73 -8.80 -19.24 14.33
CA VAL A 73 -7.87 -20.19 14.92
C VAL A 73 -6.65 -19.44 15.44
N ARG A 74 -6.33 -19.61 16.72
CA ARG A 74 -5.15 -19.00 17.33
C ARG A 74 -3.87 -19.67 16.84
N VAL A 75 -2.90 -18.87 16.43
CA VAL A 75 -1.54 -19.33 16.12
C VAL A 75 -0.77 -19.59 17.41
N SER A 76 -0.19 -20.78 17.53
CA SER A 76 0.59 -21.25 18.68
C SER A 76 1.49 -22.43 18.28
N GLU A 77 2.36 -22.88 19.18
CA GLU A 77 3.15 -24.12 18.99
C GLU A 77 2.29 -25.34 18.62
N ARG A 78 1.00 -25.36 19.03
CA ARG A 78 0.07 -26.47 18.81
C ARG A 78 -0.83 -26.30 17.57
N GLN A 79 -0.89 -25.10 17.00
CA GLN A 79 -1.79 -24.75 15.90
C GLN A 79 -1.10 -23.73 15.00
N PHE A 80 -0.90 -24.04 13.72
CA PHE A 80 -0.08 -23.22 12.82
C PHE A 80 1.34 -22.98 13.35
N ALA A 81 2.02 -24.05 13.79
CA ALA A 81 3.34 -23.97 14.42
C ALA A 81 4.38 -23.20 13.58
N HIS A 82 4.35 -23.35 12.26
CA HIS A 82 5.28 -22.63 11.38
C HIS A 82 5.04 -21.11 11.36
N LEU A 83 3.77 -20.66 11.36
CA LEU A 83 3.45 -19.24 11.52
C LEU A 83 3.84 -18.73 12.91
N HIS A 84 3.72 -19.58 13.93
CA HIS A 84 4.15 -19.24 15.28
C HIS A 84 5.66 -19.01 15.33
N ASP A 85 6.46 -19.90 14.72
CA ASP A 85 7.91 -19.75 14.63
C ASP A 85 8.29 -18.47 13.87
N MET A 86 7.63 -18.17 12.74
CA MET A 86 7.84 -16.91 12.00
C MET A 86 7.54 -15.68 12.84
N LEU A 87 6.47 -15.70 13.63
CA LEU A 87 6.10 -14.61 14.52
C LEU A 87 7.15 -14.39 15.61
N LEU A 88 7.61 -15.48 16.25
CA LEU A 88 8.66 -15.41 17.26
C LEU A 88 9.97 -14.90 16.67
N ASP A 89 10.35 -15.38 15.48
CA ASP A 89 11.52 -14.91 14.75
C ASP A 89 11.43 -13.42 14.41
N ALA A 90 10.28 -12.96 13.91
CA ALA A 90 10.05 -11.56 13.58
C ALA A 90 10.17 -10.66 14.81
N CYS A 91 9.54 -11.05 15.93
CA CYS A 91 9.65 -10.34 17.20
C CYS A 91 11.09 -10.34 17.72
N TYR A 92 11.81 -11.46 17.59
CA TYR A 92 13.21 -11.57 18.00
C TYR A 92 14.12 -10.68 17.17
N ILE A 93 13.95 -10.65 15.84
CA ILE A 93 14.73 -9.85 14.89
C ILE A 93 14.54 -8.36 15.13
N LEU A 94 13.29 -7.90 15.28
CA LEU A 94 12.95 -6.49 15.54
C LEU A 94 12.97 -6.12 17.03
N ASP A 95 13.40 -7.05 17.88
CA ASP A 95 13.48 -6.88 19.33
C ASP A 95 12.17 -6.36 19.96
N LEU A 96 11.04 -6.90 19.53
CA LEU A 96 9.73 -6.59 20.08
C LEU A 96 9.52 -7.38 21.38
N GLU A 97 9.41 -6.65 22.50
CA GLU A 97 9.41 -7.25 23.85
C GLU A 97 8.19 -8.13 24.14
N LYS A 98 7.01 -7.71 23.64
CA LYS A 98 5.75 -8.43 23.83
C LYS A 98 5.28 -8.99 22.50
N VAL A 99 5.30 -10.31 22.37
CA VAL A 99 4.79 -11.01 21.20
C VAL A 99 3.26 -10.81 21.11
N PRO A 100 2.74 -10.19 20.04
CA PRO A 100 1.30 -9.99 19.87
C PRO A 100 0.61 -11.33 19.59
N PRO A 101 -0.63 -11.55 20.07
CA PRO A 101 -1.43 -12.69 19.63
C PRO A 101 -1.62 -12.67 18.11
N MET A 102 -1.57 -13.85 17.48
CA MET A 102 -1.82 -14.01 16.05
C MET A 102 -2.96 -15.02 15.82
N TYR A 103 -3.81 -14.75 14.83
CA TYR A 103 -4.94 -15.59 14.47
C TYR A 103 -5.00 -15.80 12.95
N VAL A 104 -5.54 -16.95 12.55
CA VAL A 104 -5.93 -17.23 11.16
C VAL A 104 -7.45 -17.26 11.09
N THR A 105 -8.03 -16.40 10.25
CA THR A 105 -9.47 -16.33 9.99
C THR A 105 -9.82 -16.93 8.63
N GLN A 106 -10.98 -17.57 8.54
CA GLN A 106 -11.46 -18.15 7.29
C GLN A 106 -11.95 -17.03 6.37
N ASP A 107 -11.13 -16.70 5.37
CA ASP A 107 -11.47 -15.75 4.32
C ASP A 107 -10.61 -16.09 3.09
N PRO A 108 -11.23 -16.36 1.93
CA PRO A 108 -10.48 -16.67 0.70
C PRO A 108 -9.75 -15.45 0.13
N GLN A 109 -10.08 -14.22 0.54
CA GLN A 109 -9.38 -13.02 0.09
C GLN A 109 -8.05 -12.87 0.85
N PRO A 110 -6.89 -12.85 0.15
CA PRO A 110 -5.58 -12.69 0.80
C PRO A 110 -5.47 -11.35 1.52
N ASN A 111 -5.31 -11.39 2.85
CA ASN A 111 -5.20 -10.20 3.68
C ASN A 111 -4.49 -10.49 5.00
N ALA A 112 -3.80 -9.49 5.53
CA ALA A 112 -3.21 -9.48 6.85
C ALA A 112 -3.49 -8.12 7.52
N MET A 113 -3.59 -8.12 8.84
CA MET A 113 -3.73 -6.87 9.57
C MET A 113 -3.25 -6.94 11.02
N CYS A 114 -2.64 -5.85 11.45
CA CYS A 114 -2.33 -5.56 12.84
C CYS A 114 -3.29 -4.48 13.38
N ILE A 115 -4.11 -4.86 14.37
CA ILE A 115 -5.15 -4.01 14.96
C ILE A 115 -5.15 -4.14 16.49
N GLY A 116 -5.75 -3.19 17.19
CA GLY A 116 -5.70 -3.11 18.66
C GLY A 116 -5.11 -1.78 19.13
N LEU A 117 -5.45 -1.40 20.37
CA LEU A 117 -5.02 -0.14 20.97
C LEU A 117 -3.89 -0.39 21.96
N ASP A 118 -4.22 -1.03 23.08
CA ASP A 118 -3.28 -1.31 24.17
C ASP A 118 -2.50 -2.59 23.88
N GLU A 119 -3.14 -3.55 23.22
CA GLU A 119 -2.55 -4.83 22.89
C GLU A 119 -2.82 -5.20 21.43
N PRO A 120 -1.82 -5.02 20.53
CA PRO A 120 -1.99 -5.36 19.12
C PRO A 120 -2.23 -6.85 18.94
N VAL A 121 -3.09 -7.18 17.98
CA VAL A 121 -3.41 -8.52 17.50
C VAL A 121 -3.15 -8.56 16.01
N ILE A 122 -2.47 -9.61 15.56
CA ILE A 122 -2.21 -9.87 14.15
C ILE A 122 -3.24 -10.89 13.65
N VAL A 123 -3.84 -10.63 12.49
CA VAL A 123 -4.82 -11.52 11.89
C VAL A 123 -4.44 -11.76 10.44
N LEU A 124 -4.38 -13.03 10.05
CA LEU A 124 -4.11 -13.47 8.68
C LEU A 124 -5.35 -14.18 8.14
N THR A 125 -5.61 -14.06 6.84
CA THR A 125 -6.67 -14.83 6.19
C THR A 125 -6.16 -16.16 5.65
N THR A 126 -7.03 -17.16 5.55
CA THR A 126 -6.70 -18.45 4.91
C THR A 126 -6.20 -18.26 3.48
N GLY A 127 -6.80 -17.35 2.71
CA GLY A 127 -6.37 -17.05 1.33
C GLY A 127 -4.93 -16.53 1.25
N LEU A 128 -4.44 -15.82 2.27
CA LEU A 128 -3.05 -15.38 2.32
C LEU A 128 -2.10 -16.53 2.65
N VAL A 129 -2.49 -17.37 3.61
CA VAL A 129 -1.71 -18.55 4.04
C VAL A 129 -1.54 -19.55 2.88
N GLU A 130 -2.54 -19.67 2.02
CA GLU A 130 -2.50 -20.55 0.84
C GLU A 130 -1.73 -19.95 -0.35
N LEU A 131 -1.64 -18.62 -0.42
CA LEU A 131 -1.04 -17.90 -1.56
C LEU A 131 0.50 -17.80 -1.48
N LEU A 132 1.03 -17.56 -0.28
CA LEU A 132 2.43 -17.19 -0.09
C LEU A 132 3.33 -18.37 0.27
N ASP A 133 4.56 -18.35 -0.23
CA ASP A 133 5.61 -19.27 0.22
C ASP A 133 6.16 -18.86 1.59
N GLU A 134 7.09 -19.65 2.15
CA GLU A 134 7.66 -19.40 3.48
C GLU A 134 8.36 -18.04 3.60
N GLU A 135 9.14 -17.64 2.60
CA GLU A 135 9.92 -16.39 2.66
C GLU A 135 9.05 -15.16 2.39
N GLU A 136 8.05 -15.31 1.51
CA GLU A 136 7.02 -14.31 1.25
C GLU A 136 6.14 -14.09 2.49
N MET A 137 5.69 -15.18 3.13
CA MET A 137 4.92 -15.11 4.38
C MET A 137 5.74 -14.49 5.52
N ARG A 138 7.04 -14.80 5.62
CA ARG A 138 7.93 -14.18 6.61
C ARG A 138 8.05 -12.68 6.42
N ALA A 139 8.10 -12.19 5.18
CA ALA A 139 8.07 -10.76 4.89
C ALA A 139 6.74 -10.12 5.35
N VAL A 140 5.61 -10.80 5.13
CA VAL A 140 4.29 -10.34 5.62
C VAL A 140 4.20 -10.34 7.15
N VAL A 141 4.65 -11.41 7.82
CA VAL A 141 4.65 -11.45 9.30
C VAL A 141 5.55 -10.35 9.85
N GLY A 142 6.71 -10.13 9.25
CA GLY A 142 7.60 -9.01 9.60
C GLY A 142 6.96 -7.64 9.38
N HIS A 143 6.16 -7.48 8.33
CA HIS A 143 5.39 -6.27 8.05
C HIS A 143 4.36 -6.01 9.17
N GLU A 144 3.59 -7.01 9.58
CA GLU A 144 2.60 -6.87 10.67
C GLU A 144 3.24 -6.63 12.03
N VAL A 145 4.38 -7.29 12.32
CA VAL A 145 5.17 -7.01 13.53
C VAL A 145 5.76 -5.60 13.48
N GLY A 146 6.15 -5.11 12.30
CA GLY A 146 6.55 -3.72 12.08
C GLY A 146 5.45 -2.72 12.43
N HIS A 147 4.20 -3.01 12.05
CA HIS A 147 3.04 -2.22 12.47
C HIS A 147 2.86 -2.23 13.99
N ALA A 148 3.01 -3.39 14.64
CA ALA A 148 2.92 -3.49 16.10
C ALA A 148 4.01 -2.65 16.80
N LEU A 149 5.26 -2.75 16.33
CA LEU A 149 6.40 -2.02 16.90
C LEU A 149 6.29 -0.50 16.70
N SER A 150 5.79 -0.05 15.54
CA SER A 150 5.57 1.37 15.26
C SER A 150 4.30 1.95 15.90
N GLY A 151 3.47 1.13 16.56
CA GLY A 151 2.18 1.56 17.12
C GLY A 151 1.13 1.90 16.05
N HIS A 152 1.27 1.35 14.84
CA HIS A 152 0.35 1.57 13.73
C HIS A 152 -1.03 0.91 13.94
N SER A 153 -1.10 -0.10 14.80
CA SER A 153 -2.34 -0.82 15.14
C SER A 153 -3.42 0.12 15.69
N VAL A 154 -3.02 1.11 16.48
CA VAL A 154 -3.89 2.12 17.07
C VAL A 154 -4.62 2.90 15.97
N TYR A 155 -3.84 3.48 15.06
CA TYR A 155 -4.38 4.33 14.00
C TYR A 155 -5.21 3.54 13.00
N ARG A 156 -4.80 2.30 12.69
CA ARG A 156 -5.61 1.40 11.85
C ARG A 156 -6.97 1.13 12.50
N THR A 157 -6.99 0.85 13.81
CA THR A 157 -8.23 0.61 14.56
C THR A 157 -9.14 1.85 14.54
N VAL A 158 -8.57 3.04 14.77
CA VAL A 158 -9.30 4.31 14.69
C VAL A 158 -9.84 4.55 13.28
N LEU A 159 -9.05 4.31 12.22
CA LEU A 159 -9.46 4.48 10.84
C LEU A 159 -10.62 3.55 10.45
N LEU A 160 -10.58 2.28 10.85
CA LEU A 160 -11.65 1.31 10.60
C LEU A 160 -12.96 1.74 11.27
N PHE A 161 -12.87 2.19 12.53
CA PHE A 161 -14.02 2.69 13.26
C PHE A 161 -14.59 3.97 12.65
N LEU A 162 -13.74 4.97 12.35
CA LEU A 162 -14.18 6.23 11.74
C LEU A 162 -14.76 6.03 10.34
N THR A 163 -14.21 5.11 9.55
CA THR A 163 -14.77 4.77 8.23
C THR A 163 -16.16 4.15 8.38
N THR A 164 -16.34 3.23 9.33
CA THR A 164 -17.65 2.63 9.64
C THR A 164 -18.64 3.68 10.17
N LEU A 165 -18.18 4.59 11.03
CA LEU A 165 -19.00 5.67 11.56
C LEU A 165 -19.41 6.64 10.46
N ALA A 166 -18.49 7.03 9.57
CA ALA A 166 -18.74 7.91 8.44
C ALA A 166 -19.90 7.40 7.58
N LEU A 167 -19.92 6.09 7.27
CA LEU A 167 -21.01 5.46 6.53
C LEU A 167 -22.35 5.56 7.27
N LYS A 168 -22.36 5.41 8.60
CA LYS A 168 -23.58 5.49 9.42
C LYS A 168 -24.14 6.92 9.55
N VAL A 169 -23.28 7.94 9.47
CA VAL A 169 -23.67 9.35 9.62
C VAL A 169 -23.68 10.13 8.30
N ALA A 170 -23.49 9.44 7.17
CA ALA A 170 -23.40 10.05 5.84
C ALA A 170 -24.64 10.89 5.45
N TRP A 171 -25.79 10.63 6.09
CA TRP A 171 -27.03 11.37 5.92
C TRP A 171 -27.03 12.76 6.58
N ILE A 172 -26.03 13.10 7.42
CA ILE A 172 -25.89 14.40 8.09
C ILE A 172 -24.98 15.32 7.24
N PRO A 173 -25.50 16.38 6.59
CA PRO A 173 -24.79 17.12 5.54
C PRO A 173 -23.47 17.78 5.98
N LEU A 174 -23.40 18.38 7.18
CA LEU A 174 -22.19 19.08 7.66
C LEU A 174 -21.23 18.18 8.46
N GLY A 175 -21.75 17.16 9.15
CA GLY A 175 -20.91 16.22 9.90
C GLY A 175 -20.02 15.36 8.99
N ASN A 176 -20.54 15.05 7.80
CA ASN A 176 -19.83 14.24 6.82
C ASN A 176 -18.54 14.91 6.31
N LEU A 177 -18.50 16.24 6.13
CA LEU A 177 -17.31 16.91 5.56
C LEU A 177 -16.10 16.84 6.50
N ALA A 178 -16.30 17.09 7.80
CA ALA A 178 -15.22 17.03 8.79
C ALA A 178 -14.70 15.60 8.98
N VAL A 179 -15.62 14.61 9.05
CA VAL A 179 -15.26 13.20 9.14
C VAL A 179 -14.54 12.73 7.89
N MET A 180 -14.98 13.13 6.70
CA MET A 180 -14.33 12.80 5.43
C MET A 180 -12.92 13.39 5.32
N ALA A 181 -12.72 14.63 5.77
CA ALA A 181 -11.38 15.23 5.81
C ALA A 181 -10.45 14.44 6.75
N LEU A 182 -10.93 14.08 7.95
CA LEU A 182 -10.18 13.28 8.91
C LEU A 182 -9.86 11.88 8.38
N VAL A 183 -10.85 11.17 7.82
CA VAL A 183 -10.67 9.85 7.22
C VAL A 183 -9.69 9.90 6.05
N THR A 184 -9.76 10.94 5.21
CA THR A 184 -8.82 11.12 4.09
C THR A 184 -7.38 11.32 4.58
N ALA A 185 -7.19 12.16 5.60
CA ALA A 185 -5.87 12.37 6.21
C ALA A 185 -5.33 11.09 6.85
N LEU A 186 -6.17 10.36 7.61
CA LEU A 186 -5.78 9.07 8.21
C LEU A 186 -5.47 8.01 7.15
N ARG A 187 -6.18 7.99 6.01
CA ARG A 187 -5.89 7.07 4.90
C ARG A 187 -4.56 7.38 4.22
N GLU A 188 -4.26 8.66 3.97
CA GLU A 188 -2.95 9.06 3.42
C GLU A 188 -1.84 8.64 4.37
N TRP A 189 -1.99 8.92 5.67
CA TRP A 189 -1.00 8.51 6.65
C TRP A 189 -0.88 6.99 6.73
N PHE A 190 -1.99 6.26 6.76
CA PHE A 190 -1.97 4.79 6.74
C PHE A 190 -1.25 4.25 5.50
N ARG A 191 -1.43 4.86 4.32
CA ARG A 191 -0.65 4.49 3.12
C ARG A 191 0.86 4.73 3.26
N LYS A 192 1.31 5.70 4.07
CA LYS A 192 2.74 5.90 4.36
C LYS A 192 3.26 4.90 5.40
N SER A 193 2.44 4.52 6.37
CA SER A 193 2.82 3.49 7.36
C SER A 193 2.96 2.11 6.73
N GLU A 194 2.25 1.82 5.63
CA GLU A 194 2.45 0.62 4.82
C GLU A 194 3.87 0.54 4.22
N LEU A 195 4.43 1.66 3.76
CA LEU A 195 5.80 1.70 3.26
C LEU A 195 6.81 1.49 4.39
N SER A 196 6.54 2.00 5.59
CA SER A 196 7.32 1.71 6.80
C SER A 196 7.28 0.21 7.13
N ALA A 197 6.09 -0.39 7.08
CA ALA A 197 5.90 -1.80 7.38
C ALA A 197 6.51 -2.72 6.31
N ASP A 198 6.52 -2.35 5.02
CA ASP A 198 7.25 -3.07 3.97
C ASP A 198 8.76 -3.14 4.26
N ARG A 199 9.32 -2.04 4.74
CA ARG A 199 10.74 -1.99 5.15
C ARG A 199 10.99 -2.89 6.35
N ALA A 200 10.11 -2.88 7.35
CA ALA A 200 10.19 -3.81 8.49
C ALA A 200 10.07 -5.29 8.03
N GLY A 201 9.17 -5.58 7.11
CA GLY A 201 9.03 -6.88 6.46
C GLY A 201 10.32 -7.34 5.78
N LEU A 202 10.99 -6.44 5.05
CA LEU A 202 12.29 -6.72 4.44
C LEU A 202 13.40 -6.93 5.49
N LEU A 203 13.42 -6.20 6.61
CA LEU A 203 14.39 -6.42 7.67
C LEU A 203 14.23 -7.78 8.35
N VAL A 204 12.99 -8.27 8.47
CA VAL A 204 12.68 -9.59 9.03
C VAL A 204 12.95 -10.69 8.01
N GLY A 205 12.48 -10.55 6.77
CA GLY A 205 12.67 -11.55 5.72
C GLY A 205 14.13 -11.66 5.25
N GLN A 206 14.81 -10.52 5.11
CA GLN A 206 16.17 -10.37 4.55
C GLN A 206 16.33 -10.96 3.15
N ASP A 207 15.23 -11.01 2.40
CA ASP A 207 15.18 -11.45 1.02
C ASP A 207 14.31 -10.49 0.21
N LEU A 208 14.95 -9.52 -0.45
CA LEU A 208 14.27 -8.51 -1.25
C LEU A 208 13.43 -9.13 -2.37
N ARG A 209 13.91 -10.22 -2.98
CA ARG A 209 13.16 -10.90 -4.05
C ARG A 209 11.90 -11.55 -3.50
N ALA A 210 11.97 -12.21 -2.34
CA ALA A 210 10.79 -12.78 -1.70
C ALA A 210 9.78 -11.70 -1.31
N SER A 211 10.22 -10.57 -0.74
CA SER A 211 9.32 -9.46 -0.41
C SER A 211 8.61 -8.89 -1.66
N MET A 212 9.34 -8.71 -2.77
CA MET A 212 8.75 -8.24 -4.03
C MET A 212 7.83 -9.28 -4.68
N ARG A 213 8.18 -10.58 -4.65
CA ARG A 213 7.29 -11.64 -5.13
C ARG A 213 5.99 -11.72 -4.33
N GLY A 214 6.06 -11.56 -3.00
CA GLY A 214 4.87 -11.51 -2.15
C GLY A 214 3.91 -10.39 -2.58
N LEU A 215 4.43 -9.18 -2.80
CA LEU A 215 3.64 -8.05 -3.31
C LEU A 215 3.07 -8.34 -4.71
N MET A 216 3.86 -8.94 -5.61
CA MET A 216 3.40 -9.34 -6.94
C MET A 216 2.28 -10.37 -6.87
N LYS A 217 2.37 -11.37 -5.99
CA LYS A 217 1.30 -12.36 -5.77
C LYS A 217 0.02 -11.77 -5.20
N LEU A 218 0.12 -10.74 -4.34
CA LEU A 218 -1.06 -10.01 -3.89
C LEU A 218 -1.81 -9.31 -5.03
N ALA A 219 -1.12 -8.99 -6.13
CA ALA A 219 -1.73 -8.40 -7.32
C ALA A 219 -2.18 -9.45 -8.35
N GLY A 220 -1.39 -10.51 -8.56
CA GLY A 220 -1.55 -11.45 -9.68
C GLY A 220 -1.88 -12.91 -9.31
N GLY A 221 -1.99 -13.24 -8.02
CA GLY A 221 -2.27 -14.61 -7.55
C GLY A 221 -1.06 -15.55 -7.61
N ASN A 222 -1.31 -16.87 -7.61
CA ASN A 222 -0.27 -17.91 -7.45
C ASN A 222 0.29 -18.47 -8.78
N HIS A 223 0.35 -17.66 -9.83
CA HIS A 223 0.86 -18.05 -11.16
C HIS A 223 2.30 -17.59 -11.38
N LEU A 224 3.20 -17.87 -10.43
CA LEU A 224 4.59 -17.38 -10.49
C LEU A 224 5.35 -17.76 -11.77
N HIS A 225 5.01 -18.88 -12.40
CA HIS A 225 5.64 -19.31 -13.65
C HIS A 225 5.26 -18.44 -14.86
N GLU A 226 4.21 -17.64 -14.75
CA GLU A 226 3.74 -16.70 -15.76
C GLU A 226 4.06 -15.23 -15.39
N MET A 227 4.63 -14.99 -14.21
CA MET A 227 4.91 -13.65 -13.69
C MET A 227 6.41 -13.40 -13.55
N ASN A 228 6.83 -12.15 -13.78
CA ASN A 228 8.22 -11.74 -13.67
C ASN A 228 8.32 -10.46 -12.82
N VAL A 229 9.20 -10.49 -11.81
CA VAL A 229 9.36 -9.37 -10.86
C VAL A 229 9.96 -8.14 -11.52
N ASP A 230 10.90 -8.31 -12.45
CA ASP A 230 11.51 -7.18 -13.17
C ASP A 230 10.46 -6.50 -14.06
N ALA A 231 9.64 -7.26 -14.79
CA ALA A 231 8.50 -6.73 -15.55
C ALA A 231 7.45 -6.03 -14.65
N PHE A 232 7.21 -6.57 -13.45
CA PHE A 232 6.33 -5.93 -12.46
C PHE A 232 6.89 -4.60 -11.93
N LEU A 233 8.22 -4.44 -11.89
CA LEU A 233 8.89 -3.18 -11.55
C LEU A 233 8.87 -2.20 -12.73
N GLU A 234 9.06 -2.67 -13.96
CA GLU A 234 8.88 -1.86 -15.18
C GLU A 234 7.45 -1.29 -15.25
N GLN A 235 6.44 -2.07 -14.87
CA GLN A 235 5.05 -1.61 -14.72
C GLN A 235 4.93 -0.46 -13.70
N ALA A 236 5.69 -0.50 -12.61
CA ALA A 236 5.70 0.58 -11.63
C ALA A 236 6.35 1.86 -12.19
N GLU A 237 7.40 1.72 -13.01
CA GLU A 237 8.02 2.86 -13.71
C GLU A 237 7.09 3.46 -14.76
N GLU A 238 6.34 2.63 -15.50
CA GLU A 238 5.30 3.08 -16.42
C GLU A 238 4.20 3.83 -15.68
N TYR A 239 3.74 3.32 -14.53
CA TYR A 239 2.74 4.00 -13.71
C TYR A 239 3.22 5.37 -13.21
N ASP A 240 4.48 5.50 -12.79
CA ASP A 240 5.05 6.78 -12.33
C ASP A 240 5.32 7.76 -13.50
N ALA A 241 5.85 7.27 -14.62
CA ALA A 241 6.23 8.10 -15.77
C ALA A 241 5.06 8.45 -16.70
N GLY A 242 4.03 7.61 -16.72
CA GLY A 242 2.98 7.63 -17.74
C GLY A 242 1.94 8.72 -17.57
N GLY A 243 1.43 9.18 -18.72
CA GLY A 243 0.19 9.94 -18.84
C GLY A 243 0.33 11.46 -18.96
N ASP A 244 -0.81 12.12 -19.08
CA ASP A 244 -0.94 13.57 -19.01
C ASP A 244 -1.37 14.05 -17.60
N LEU A 245 -1.67 15.35 -17.46
CA LEU A 245 -2.15 15.92 -16.21
C LEU A 245 -3.44 15.26 -15.71
N ARG A 246 -4.32 14.84 -16.64
CA ARG A 246 -5.58 14.18 -16.31
C ARG A 246 -5.31 12.79 -15.77
N ASP A 247 -4.38 12.05 -16.36
CA ASP A 247 -3.96 10.74 -15.84
C ASP A 247 -3.40 10.87 -14.43
N SER A 248 -2.62 11.91 -14.17
CA SER A 248 -2.08 12.20 -12.85
C SER A 248 -3.19 12.46 -11.80
N VAL A 249 -4.27 13.17 -12.19
CA VAL A 249 -5.47 13.33 -11.34
C VAL A 249 -6.20 12.00 -11.15
N LEU A 250 -6.34 11.20 -12.21
CA LEU A 250 -6.98 9.87 -12.12
C LEU A 250 -6.20 8.92 -11.21
N LYS A 251 -4.85 8.97 -11.22
CA LYS A 251 -4.02 8.23 -10.26
C LYS A 251 -4.39 8.61 -8.83
N ILE A 252 -4.48 9.91 -8.51
CA ILE A 252 -4.90 10.37 -7.18
C ILE A 252 -6.29 9.84 -6.83
N LEU A 253 -7.28 10.00 -7.73
CA LEU A 253 -8.65 9.54 -7.51
C LEU A 253 -8.73 8.03 -7.28
N ASN A 254 -7.90 7.25 -7.95
CA ASN A 254 -7.81 5.80 -7.77
C ASN A 254 -7.14 5.39 -6.43
N VAL A 255 -6.27 6.23 -5.88
CA VAL A 255 -5.59 6.00 -4.61
C VAL A 255 -6.48 6.35 -3.41
N LEU A 256 -7.27 7.43 -3.49
CA LEU A 256 -8.11 7.93 -2.39
C LEU A 256 -9.02 6.88 -1.70
N PRO A 257 -9.72 5.98 -2.42
CA PRO A 257 -10.59 5.01 -1.77
C PRO A 257 -9.84 3.84 -1.11
N ARG A 258 -8.56 3.64 -1.43
CA ARG A 258 -7.80 2.44 -1.01
C ARG A 258 -7.18 2.61 0.38
N SER A 259 -7.12 1.50 1.13
CA SER A 259 -6.39 1.40 2.40
C SER A 259 -4.89 1.21 2.19
N HIS A 260 -4.50 0.41 1.20
CA HIS A 260 -3.10 0.12 0.89
C HIS A 260 -2.67 0.85 -0.39
N PRO A 261 -1.40 1.28 -0.52
CA PRO A 261 -0.83 1.67 -1.81
C PRO A 261 -0.85 0.48 -2.79
N PHE A 262 -0.77 0.77 -4.09
CA PHE A 262 -0.68 -0.28 -5.11
C PHE A 262 0.54 -1.17 -4.91
N ALA A 263 0.37 -2.48 -5.10
CA ALA A 263 1.43 -3.47 -4.92
C ALA A 263 2.67 -3.19 -5.79
N THR A 264 2.48 -2.76 -7.04
CA THR A 264 3.56 -2.35 -7.96
C THR A 264 4.39 -1.21 -7.37
N ILE A 265 3.73 -0.18 -6.84
CA ILE A 265 4.37 0.98 -6.23
C ILE A 265 5.10 0.60 -4.94
N ARG A 266 4.49 -0.25 -4.11
CA ARG A 266 5.15 -0.78 -2.90
C ARG A 266 6.43 -1.54 -3.25
N ALA A 267 6.39 -2.39 -4.28
CA ALA A 267 7.56 -3.15 -4.71
C ALA A 267 8.69 -2.24 -5.19
N ALA A 268 8.36 -1.21 -5.99
CA ALA A 268 9.33 -0.24 -6.47
C ALA A 268 9.93 0.61 -5.33
N GLU A 269 9.11 1.07 -4.37
CA GLU A 269 9.59 1.80 -3.18
C GLU A 269 10.48 0.93 -2.29
N LEU A 270 10.11 -0.34 -2.11
CA LEU A 270 10.89 -1.28 -1.31
C LEU A 270 12.26 -1.53 -1.95
N LYS A 271 12.31 -1.72 -3.28
CA LYS A 271 13.57 -1.83 -4.04
C LYS A 271 14.42 -0.58 -3.90
N ARG A 272 13.83 0.61 -4.09
CA ARG A 272 14.53 1.90 -3.91
C ARG A 272 15.14 2.03 -2.52
N TRP A 273 14.39 1.67 -1.47
CA TRP A 273 14.89 1.72 -0.11
C TRP A 273 16.00 0.69 0.11
N ALA A 274 15.86 -0.54 -0.39
CA ALA A 274 16.87 -1.59 -0.24
C ALA A 274 18.21 -1.22 -0.88
N GLU A 275 18.19 -0.46 -1.98
CA GLU A 275 19.36 0.07 -2.69
C GLU A 275 19.95 1.33 -2.04
N SER A 276 19.25 1.91 -1.05
CA SER A 276 19.68 3.15 -0.39
C SER A 276 20.81 2.93 0.62
N ARG A 277 21.56 4.01 0.90
CA ARG A 277 22.57 4.02 1.97
C ARG A 277 21.96 3.85 3.36
N ASP A 278 20.71 4.27 3.56
CA ASP A 278 20.05 4.17 4.87
C ASP A 278 19.78 2.71 5.24
N HIS A 279 19.30 1.92 4.27
CA HIS A 279 19.15 0.47 4.45
C HIS A 279 20.50 -0.21 4.69
N GLN A 280 21.54 0.12 3.91
CA GLN A 280 22.89 -0.44 4.11
C GLN A 280 23.42 -0.14 5.51
N ARG A 281 23.33 1.12 5.97
CA ARG A 281 23.75 1.51 7.33
C ARG A 281 23.01 0.74 8.42
N LEU A 282 21.69 0.57 8.25
CA LEU A 282 20.87 -0.22 9.17
C LEU A 282 21.37 -1.67 9.21
N MET A 283 21.59 -2.29 8.05
CA MET A 283 22.15 -3.64 7.95
C MET A 283 23.55 -3.75 8.56
N ASP A 284 24.37 -2.71 8.49
CA ASP A 284 25.69 -2.67 9.12
C ASP A 284 25.64 -2.52 10.66
N GLY A 285 24.45 -2.26 11.22
CA GLY A 285 24.24 -2.09 12.66
C GLY A 285 24.17 -0.63 13.12
N HIS A 286 24.16 0.31 12.19
CA HIS A 286 24.03 1.74 12.45
C HIS A 286 22.57 2.20 12.29
N TYR A 287 21.79 2.02 13.36
CA TYR A 287 20.38 2.40 13.39
C TYR A 287 19.99 3.08 14.71
N PRO A 288 18.96 3.96 14.70
CA PRO A 288 18.41 4.56 15.92
C PRO A 288 17.93 3.50 16.90
N ARG A 289 18.24 3.69 18.18
CA ARG A 289 17.81 2.77 19.25
C ARG A 289 16.66 3.35 20.06
N ARG A 290 15.78 2.49 20.59
CA ARG A 290 14.65 2.93 21.44
C ARG A 290 15.08 3.74 22.65
N SER A 291 16.27 3.45 23.20
CA SER A 291 16.86 4.21 24.31
C SER A 291 17.08 5.69 24.01
N GLU A 292 17.18 6.06 22.72
CA GLU A 292 17.45 7.41 22.20
C GLU A 292 16.17 8.13 21.74
N ASP A 293 15.00 7.50 21.83
CA ASP A 293 13.75 8.07 21.30
C ASP A 293 13.28 9.31 22.05
N LYS A 294 13.59 9.39 23.34
CA LYS A 294 13.32 10.55 24.21
C LYS A 294 14.10 11.81 23.80
N ASP A 295 15.22 11.64 23.12
CA ASP A 295 16.09 12.72 22.67
C ASP A 295 15.79 13.15 21.21
N ALA A 296 14.77 12.54 20.58
CA ALA A 296 14.41 12.82 19.21
C ALA A 296 13.82 14.24 19.03
N SER A 297 14.44 15.02 18.14
CA SER A 297 13.98 16.36 17.80
C SER A 297 12.85 16.34 16.78
N VAL A 298 11.81 17.12 17.08
CA VAL A 298 10.65 17.30 16.20
C VAL A 298 11.01 18.14 14.99
N GLY A 299 11.80 19.21 15.20
CA GLY A 299 12.25 20.06 14.10
C GLY A 299 13.09 19.27 13.09
N ASP A 300 13.90 18.32 13.56
CA ASP A 300 14.71 17.47 12.69
C ASP A 300 13.85 16.48 11.92
N SER A 301 12.87 15.85 12.57
CA SER A 301 11.91 14.96 11.90
C SER A 301 11.14 15.68 10.78
N PHE A 302 10.66 16.90 11.03
CA PHE A 302 9.97 17.70 10.02
C PHE A 302 10.90 18.10 8.86
N ARG A 303 12.17 18.43 9.16
CA ARG A 303 13.17 18.76 8.13
C ARG A 303 13.47 17.56 7.25
N GLU A 304 13.59 16.37 7.83
CA GLU A 304 13.79 15.11 7.11
C GLU A 304 12.61 14.79 6.19
N SER A 305 11.37 14.93 6.68
CA SER A 305 10.19 14.79 5.83
C SER A 305 10.16 15.78 4.69
N ALA A 306 10.41 17.06 4.96
CA ALA A 306 10.45 18.09 3.92
C ALA A 306 11.53 17.81 2.87
N ALA A 307 12.70 17.31 3.29
CA ALA A 307 13.76 16.89 2.39
C ALA A 307 13.34 15.67 1.54
N SER A 308 12.68 14.67 2.14
CA SER A 308 12.12 13.52 1.42
C SER A 308 11.10 13.96 0.37
N TYR A 309 10.09 14.74 0.77
CA TYR A 309 9.08 15.26 -0.16
C TYR A 309 9.71 16.08 -1.29
N LYS A 310 10.70 16.92 -0.99
CA LYS A 310 11.41 17.69 -2.01
C LYS A 310 12.17 16.78 -2.97
N SER A 311 12.76 15.69 -2.48
CA SER A 311 13.43 14.69 -3.31
C SER A 311 12.44 13.95 -4.19
N ASP A 312 11.30 13.51 -3.63
CA ASP A 312 10.24 12.81 -4.34
C ASP A 312 9.66 13.69 -5.45
N VAL A 313 9.36 14.97 -5.17
CA VAL A 313 8.88 15.94 -6.16
C VAL A 313 9.90 16.15 -7.29
N LYS A 314 11.19 16.31 -6.95
CA LYS A 314 12.24 16.53 -7.95
C LYS A 314 12.54 15.30 -8.81
N GLY A 315 12.44 14.11 -8.21
CA GLY A 315 12.71 12.83 -8.88
C GLY A 315 11.51 12.26 -9.63
N SER A 316 10.29 12.73 -9.33
CA SER A 316 9.06 12.23 -9.94
C SER A 316 9.01 12.54 -11.43
N LYS A 317 8.67 11.51 -12.21
CA LYS A 317 8.43 11.65 -13.64
C LYS A 317 7.01 12.13 -13.94
N ASP A 318 6.13 12.20 -12.94
CA ASP A 318 4.71 12.51 -13.06
C ASP A 318 4.45 13.96 -13.53
N PRO A 319 3.54 14.18 -14.51
CA PRO A 319 3.22 15.49 -15.03
C PRO A 319 2.76 16.53 -13.98
N LEU A 320 1.98 16.13 -12.96
CA LEU A 320 1.57 17.06 -11.90
C LEU A 320 2.77 17.51 -11.07
N MET A 321 3.67 16.59 -10.72
CA MET A 321 4.85 16.91 -9.91
C MET A 321 5.87 17.75 -10.69
N LYS A 322 5.98 17.52 -12.01
CA LYS A 322 6.75 18.40 -12.91
C LYS A 322 6.18 19.81 -12.95
N LEU A 323 4.84 19.97 -13.03
CA LEU A 323 4.21 21.30 -12.99
C LEU A 323 4.50 22.03 -11.66
N VAL A 324 4.43 21.32 -10.53
CA VAL A 324 4.78 21.89 -9.20
C VAL A 324 6.24 22.33 -9.17
N THR A 325 7.14 21.51 -9.71
CA THR A 325 8.57 21.83 -9.79
C THR A 325 8.84 23.04 -10.69
N ASP A 326 8.19 23.11 -11.86
CA ASP A 326 8.28 24.23 -12.80
C ASP A 326 7.76 25.54 -12.21
N LEU A 327 6.64 25.46 -11.46
CA LEU A 327 6.04 26.58 -10.74
C LEU A 327 6.97 27.09 -9.63
N ALA A 328 7.54 26.19 -8.83
CA ALA A 328 8.48 26.55 -7.77
C ALA A 328 9.83 27.05 -8.34
N GLY A 329 10.20 26.63 -9.55
CA GLY A 329 11.41 27.05 -10.27
C GLY A 329 11.27 28.37 -11.05
N GLY A 330 10.07 28.97 -11.11
CA GLY A 330 9.85 30.27 -11.75
C GLY A 330 9.87 30.26 -13.29
N ALA A 331 9.59 29.12 -13.94
CA ALA A 331 9.57 29.03 -15.40
C ALA A 331 8.32 29.73 -15.98
N GLY A 332 8.50 30.85 -16.68
CA GLY A 332 7.47 31.82 -17.09
C GLY A 332 6.45 31.42 -18.17
N ASP A 333 6.19 30.14 -18.42
CA ASP A 333 5.13 29.69 -19.35
C ASP A 333 4.12 28.77 -18.66
N LEU A 334 3.33 29.35 -17.76
CA LEU A 334 2.41 28.66 -16.86
C LEU A 334 0.94 28.74 -17.32
N GLY A 335 0.55 29.87 -17.92
CA GLY A 335 -0.85 30.11 -18.33
C GLY A 335 -1.31 29.18 -19.46
N GLY A 336 -0.44 28.86 -20.42
CA GLY A 336 -0.79 28.06 -21.59
C GLY A 336 -0.91 26.56 -21.33
N ARG A 337 -0.26 26.02 -20.29
CA ARG A 337 -0.31 24.59 -19.94
C ARG A 337 -1.47 24.26 -19.01
N VAL A 338 -1.73 25.10 -18.00
CA VAL A 338 -2.90 24.95 -17.11
C VAL A 338 -4.20 25.08 -17.91
N ARG A 339 -4.28 26.03 -18.85
CA ARG A 339 -5.45 26.20 -19.72
C ARG A 339 -5.69 25.00 -20.64
N ARG A 340 -4.64 24.42 -21.23
CA ARG A 340 -4.75 23.19 -22.04
C ARG A 340 -5.22 21.97 -21.23
N GLY A 341 -4.76 21.84 -19.98
CA GLY A 341 -5.24 20.79 -19.08
C GLY A 341 -6.72 20.91 -18.71
N PHE A 342 -7.22 22.15 -18.55
CA PHE A 342 -8.65 22.42 -18.34
C PHE A 342 -9.49 22.26 -19.63
N ASP A 343 -8.93 22.58 -20.79
CA ASP A 343 -9.60 22.37 -22.08
C ASP A 343 -9.78 20.86 -22.38
N GLY A 344 -8.87 19.99 -21.91
CA GLY A 344 -9.00 18.53 -21.99
C GLY A 344 -10.12 17.92 -21.14
N PHE A 345 -10.69 18.68 -20.18
CA PHE A 345 -11.88 18.28 -19.41
C PHE A 345 -13.20 18.59 -20.14
N ARG A 346 -13.16 19.40 -21.19
CA ARG A 346 -14.30 19.60 -22.08
C ARG A 346 -14.21 18.59 -23.23
N SER A 347 -15.17 17.68 -23.33
CA SER A 347 -15.33 16.84 -24.51
C SER A 347 -15.31 17.72 -25.78
N PRO A 348 -14.73 17.26 -26.91
CA PRO A 348 -14.92 17.95 -28.17
C PRO A 348 -16.42 17.97 -28.46
N ALA A 349 -17.00 19.16 -28.65
CA ALA A 349 -18.34 19.27 -29.16
C ALA A 349 -18.42 18.50 -30.50
N PRO A 350 -19.51 17.75 -30.77
CA PRO A 350 -19.66 17.11 -32.08
C PRO A 350 -19.63 18.20 -33.16
N PRO A 351 -19.08 17.90 -34.35
CA PRO A 351 -19.02 18.89 -35.42
C PRO A 351 -20.44 19.33 -35.74
N LYS A 352 -20.68 20.64 -35.68
CA LYS A 352 -21.91 21.24 -36.20
C LYS A 352 -21.82 21.20 -37.71
N ASP A 353 -22.65 20.38 -38.34
CA ASP A 353 -22.94 20.48 -39.76
C ASP A 353 -23.50 21.88 -40.04
N GLY A 354 -22.69 22.71 -40.69
CA GLY A 354 -23.11 23.98 -41.27
C GLY A 354 -23.63 23.76 -42.69
N PRO A 355 -24.67 24.50 -43.14
CA PRO A 355 -25.29 24.27 -44.44
C PRO A 355 -24.35 24.68 -45.57
N GLN A 356 -24.13 23.77 -46.52
CA GLN A 356 -23.47 24.08 -47.79
C GLN A 356 -24.45 24.81 -48.72
N ASN A 357 -24.10 26.04 -49.08
CA ASN A 357 -24.62 26.75 -50.24
C ASN A 357 -23.46 27.06 -51.18
N GLY A 358 -23.61 26.79 -52.48
CA GLY A 358 -22.81 27.41 -53.54
C GLY A 358 -22.35 26.51 -54.68
N ASP A 359 -23.23 26.38 -55.67
CA ASP A 359 -22.98 26.44 -57.13
C ASP A 359 -22.08 25.41 -57.85
N GLY A 360 -22.69 24.77 -58.87
CA GLY A 360 -22.02 23.99 -59.92
C GLY A 360 -21.27 24.86 -60.95
N PRO A 361 -20.70 24.26 -62.03
CA PRO A 361 -21.55 23.77 -63.11
C PRO A 361 -21.09 22.46 -63.82
N GLN A 362 -21.97 22.06 -64.74
CA GLN A 362 -22.05 20.90 -65.64
C GLN A 362 -20.79 20.51 -66.46
N ASN A 363 -20.70 19.20 -66.74
CA ASN A 363 -20.45 18.50 -68.03
C ASN A 363 -20.30 17.00 -67.66
N GLY A 364 -20.80 15.96 -68.33
CA GLY A 364 -21.38 15.71 -69.65
C GLY A 364 -21.04 14.23 -69.96
N ASP A 365 -22.00 13.50 -70.53
CA ASP A 365 -21.89 12.18 -71.22
C ASP A 365 -21.96 10.85 -70.44
N GLY A 366 -23.03 10.09 -70.73
CA GLY A 366 -23.11 8.62 -70.60
C GLY A 366 -22.54 7.89 -71.83
N PRO A 367 -22.80 6.59 -72.10
CA PRO A 367 -24.06 5.89 -71.83
C PRO A 367 -23.97 4.43 -71.30
N GLN A 368 -25.17 3.96 -70.92
CA GLN A 368 -25.74 2.60 -70.80
C GLN A 368 -24.93 1.36 -71.20
N ASP A 369 -25.03 0.32 -70.36
CA ASP A 369 -25.58 -0.99 -70.76
C ASP A 369 -25.94 -1.86 -69.53
N GLY A 370 -27.15 -2.44 -69.53
CA GLY A 370 -27.52 -3.61 -68.70
C GLY A 370 -27.52 -4.89 -69.57
N PRO A 371 -28.15 -6.03 -69.18
CA PRO A 371 -29.00 -6.25 -68.00
C PRO A 371 -28.95 -7.67 -67.33
N ARG A 372 -29.81 -7.86 -66.30
CA ARG A 372 -30.53 -9.10 -65.84
C ARG A 372 -29.97 -10.06 -64.77
N GLY A 373 -30.87 -10.37 -63.81
CA GLY A 373 -31.05 -11.65 -63.08
C GLY A 373 -30.90 -11.54 -61.55
N ALA A 374 -31.97 -11.33 -60.75
CA ALA A 374 -32.81 -12.36 -60.06
C ALA A 374 -31.99 -13.28 -59.12
N SER A 375 -32.29 -13.58 -57.84
CA SER A 375 -33.50 -13.53 -56.99
C SER A 375 -33.15 -14.15 -55.60
N GLY A 376 -33.88 -13.78 -54.52
CA GLY A 376 -34.07 -14.58 -53.27
C GLY A 376 -33.39 -13.99 -52.01
N GLN A 377 -34.09 -13.45 -50.99
CA GLN A 377 -34.88 -14.11 -49.91
C GLN A 377 -34.02 -15.10 -49.10
N ASP A 378 -33.94 -15.17 -47.76
CA ASP A 378 -34.55 -14.60 -46.54
C ASP A 378 -33.46 -14.83 -45.43
N GLY A 379 -33.38 -14.21 -44.25
CA GLY A 379 -34.42 -13.93 -43.27
C GLY A 379 -34.61 -15.10 -42.29
N GLU A 380 -33.66 -15.32 -41.36
CA GLU A 380 -33.86 -15.58 -39.92
C GLU A 380 -32.54 -15.66 -39.15
#